data_AF-A0A2S7VK34-F1
#
_entry.id   AF-A0A2S7VK34-F1
#
_cell.length_a   1.000
_cell.length_b   1.000
_cell.length_c   1.000
_cell.angle_alpha   90.00
_cell.angle_beta   90.00
_cell.angle_gamma   90.00
#
_symmetry.space_group_name_H-M   'P 1'
#
loop_
_entity.id
_entity.type
_entity.pdbx_description
1 polymer ?
#
loop_
_entity_poly.entity_id
_entity_poly.type
_entity_poly.pdbx_seq_one_letter_code
_entity_poly.pdbx_strand_id
1 'polypeptide(L)'
;MFKKILLTLAFILPFTSQAATTDTTKLINKCETKYKADKQKKMDCITKVKKSAKKEADKTKKASTSKVSDTKKDLKTTSSKLDSKKDVAKKSKTAVKKQLKAVNVNTASASELAASLPGIGEAKAKAIVDYRKKNGKFKTSKDLEKVTGLGEKSVGSMKKYLKF
;
A
#
# COMPACT_ATOMS: atom_id res chain seq x y z
N MET A 1 -38.98 -7.03 -41.42
CA MET A 1 -37.65 -7.64 -41.21
C MET A 1 -37.00 -6.94 -40.03
N PHE A 2 -36.98 -7.63 -38.88
CA PHE A 2 -36.47 -7.15 -37.60
C PHE A 2 -34.94 -7.20 -37.58
N LYS A 3 -34.28 -6.14 -37.10
CA LYS A 3 -32.98 -6.28 -36.41
C LYS A 3 -32.83 -5.21 -35.33
N LYS A 4 -33.33 -5.57 -34.16
CA LYS A 4 -32.96 -5.03 -32.84
C LYS A 4 -31.49 -5.42 -32.59
N ILE A 5 -30.60 -4.45 -32.41
CA ILE A 5 -29.28 -4.63 -31.74
C ILE A 5 -29.09 -3.35 -30.90
N LEU A 6 -29.68 -3.31 -29.72
CA LEU A 6 -29.01 -3.55 -28.44
C LEU A 6 -28.07 -2.41 -28.03
N LEU A 7 -28.72 -1.36 -27.54
CA LEU A 7 -28.24 -0.47 -26.49
C LEU A 7 -27.93 -1.30 -25.23
N THR A 8 -26.70 -1.25 -24.71
CA THR A 8 -26.41 -1.21 -23.26
C THR A 8 -24.92 -1.07 -22.91
N LEU A 9 -24.62 0.06 -22.28
CA LEU A 9 -23.83 0.22 -21.05
C LEU A 9 -22.33 -0.11 -21.08
N ALA A 10 -21.55 0.97 -21.23
CA ALA A 10 -20.21 1.13 -20.71
C ALA A 10 -20.13 0.72 -19.22
N PHE A 11 -19.49 -0.41 -18.96
CA PHE A 11 -19.16 -0.89 -17.64
C PHE A 11 -17.85 -0.23 -17.18
N ILE A 12 -18.00 0.93 -16.52
CA ILE A 12 -16.92 1.63 -15.82
C ILE A 12 -16.56 0.79 -14.58
N LEU A 13 -15.39 0.15 -14.60
CA LEU A 13 -14.88 -0.60 -13.46
C LEU A 13 -14.41 0.36 -12.34
N PRO A 14 -14.80 0.10 -11.07
CA PRO A 14 -14.55 1.01 -9.96
C PRO A 14 -13.16 0.82 -9.34
N PHE A 15 -12.59 1.98 -9.01
CA PHE A 15 -11.49 2.21 -8.08
C PHE A 15 -11.77 1.54 -6.72
N THR A 16 -11.17 0.38 -6.45
CA THR A 16 -11.23 -0.22 -5.11
C THR A 16 -9.84 -0.29 -4.49
N SER A 17 -9.53 0.79 -3.76
CA SER A 17 -8.50 0.85 -2.74
C SER A 17 -8.86 -0.14 -1.63
N GLN A 18 -8.33 -1.37 -1.71
CA GLN A 18 -8.50 -2.36 -0.65
C GLN A 18 -7.32 -2.31 0.30
N ALA A 19 -7.40 -1.37 1.25
CA ALA A 19 -6.81 -1.51 2.57
C ALA A 19 -7.95 -1.53 3.60
N ALA A 20 -8.87 -2.50 3.46
CA ALA A 20 -9.82 -2.81 4.51
C ALA A 20 -9.07 -3.61 5.58
N THR A 21 -9.02 -3.05 6.78
CA THR A 21 -8.44 -3.66 7.97
C THR A 21 -8.96 -5.09 8.14
N THR A 22 -8.05 -6.06 8.22
CA THR A 22 -8.34 -7.51 8.33
C THR A 22 -9.30 -7.86 9.48
N ASP A 23 -9.36 -7.02 10.51
CA ASP A 23 -10.29 -7.16 11.63
C ASP A 23 -11.76 -6.95 11.26
N THR A 24 -12.05 -6.02 10.34
CA THR A 24 -13.45 -5.74 9.94
C THR A 24 -14.07 -6.94 9.22
N THR A 25 -13.30 -7.62 8.37
CA THR A 25 -13.75 -8.81 7.63
C THR A 25 -14.03 -10.00 8.57
N LYS A 26 -13.20 -10.17 9.61
CA LYS A 26 -13.39 -11.24 10.61
C LYS A 26 -14.68 -11.04 11.42
N LEU A 27 -14.98 -9.79 11.79
CA LEU A 27 -16.20 -9.45 12.51
C LEU A 27 -17.46 -9.56 11.65
N ILE A 28 -17.38 -9.21 10.36
CA ILE A 28 -18.49 -9.41 9.41
C ILE A 28 -18.82 -10.89 9.27
N ASN A 29 -17.82 -11.75 9.01
CA ASN A 29 -18.04 -13.19 8.88
C ASN A 29 -18.60 -13.82 10.18
N LYS A 30 -18.21 -13.28 11.35
CA LYS A 30 -18.82 -13.67 12.63
C LYS A 30 -20.31 -13.33 12.72
N CYS A 31 -20.74 -12.18 12.17
CA CYS A 31 -22.17 -11.83 12.07
C CYS A 31 -22.92 -12.79 11.12
N GLU A 32 -22.31 -13.16 9.99
CA GLU A 32 -22.95 -14.05 9.01
C GLU A 32 -23.15 -15.47 9.55
N THR A 33 -22.18 -15.97 10.30
CA THR A 33 -22.23 -17.31 10.91
C THR A 33 -23.17 -17.37 12.12
N LYS A 34 -23.33 -16.26 12.86
CA LYS A 34 -24.20 -16.19 14.04
C LYS A 34 -25.69 -16.07 13.67
N TYR A 35 -26.02 -15.41 12.55
CA TYR A 35 -27.40 -15.14 12.14
C TYR A 35 -27.69 -15.71 10.74
N LYS A 36 -27.50 -17.03 10.56
CA LYS A 36 -27.70 -17.70 9.27
C LYS A 36 -29.15 -17.72 8.78
N ALA A 37 -30.11 -17.81 9.71
CA ALA A 37 -31.54 -17.89 9.39
C ALA A 37 -32.30 -16.56 9.53
N ASP A 38 -31.71 -15.56 10.20
CA ASP A 38 -32.38 -14.30 10.54
C ASP A 38 -31.71 -13.13 9.80
N LYS A 39 -32.26 -12.82 8.62
CA LYS A 39 -31.68 -11.85 7.67
C LYS A 39 -31.63 -10.43 8.25
N GLN A 40 -32.60 -10.08 9.09
CA GLN A 40 -32.68 -8.76 9.74
C GLN A 40 -31.55 -8.61 10.77
N LYS A 41 -31.43 -9.55 11.72
CA LYS A 41 -30.35 -9.53 12.72
C LYS A 41 -28.96 -9.58 12.09
N LYS A 42 -28.81 -10.31 10.98
CA LYS A 42 -27.57 -10.34 10.20
C LYS A 42 -27.20 -8.95 9.68
N MET A 43 -28.13 -8.23 9.06
CA MET A 43 -27.89 -6.89 8.51
C MET A 43 -27.65 -5.84 9.61
N ASP A 44 -28.37 -5.92 10.73
CA ASP A 44 -28.16 -5.03 11.89
C ASP A 44 -26.76 -5.23 12.51
N CYS A 45 -26.31 -6.48 12.66
CA CYS A 45 -24.97 -6.81 13.15
C CYS A 45 -23.87 -6.25 12.25
N ILE A 46 -23.99 -6.47 10.93
CA ILE A 46 -23.01 -5.99 9.94
C ILE A 46 -22.97 -4.45 9.91
N THR A 47 -24.13 -3.79 9.99
CA THR A 47 -24.24 -2.33 10.00
C THR A 47 -23.58 -1.73 11.24
N LYS A 48 -23.74 -2.36 12.41
CA LYS A 48 -23.10 -1.92 13.66
C LYS A 48 -21.57 -2.04 13.58
N VAL A 49 -21.04 -3.13 13.02
CA VAL A 49 -19.60 -3.34 12.79
C VAL A 49 -19.02 -2.28 11.84
N LYS A 50 -19.71 -1.98 10.73
CA LYS A 50 -19.29 -0.93 9.79
C LYS A 50 -19.36 0.47 10.41
N LYS A 51 -20.34 0.73 11.28
CA LYS A 51 -20.49 2.01 12.00
C LYS A 51 -19.37 2.24 13.02
N SER A 52 -18.91 1.19 13.71
CA SER A 52 -17.75 1.28 14.61
C SER A 52 -16.44 1.60 13.87
N ALA A 53 -16.28 1.16 12.62
CA ALA A 53 -15.08 1.48 11.82
C ALA A 53 -15.05 2.93 11.30
N LYS A 54 -16.17 3.67 11.36
CA LYS A 54 -16.28 5.05 10.85
C LYS A 54 -16.00 6.13 11.90
N LYS A 55 -15.82 5.79 13.18
CA LYS A 55 -15.68 6.77 14.29
C LYS A 55 -14.25 7.30 14.54
N GLU A 56 -13.27 7.01 13.68
CA GLU A 56 -11.89 7.54 13.77
C GLU A 56 -11.51 8.50 12.62
N ALA A 57 -12.50 9.14 11.98
CA ALA A 57 -12.25 10.18 10.97
C ALA A 57 -13.21 11.37 11.15
N ASP A 58 -13.16 12.04 12.30
CA ASP A 58 -13.63 13.43 12.48
C ASP A 58 -13.00 14.07 13.73
N LYS A 59 -11.82 14.68 13.59
CA LYS A 59 -11.36 15.81 14.43
C LYS A 59 -10.22 16.59 13.78
N THR A 60 -10.59 17.50 12.87
CA THR A 60 -9.86 18.74 12.51
C THR A 60 -10.84 19.54 11.66
N LYS A 61 -11.44 20.65 12.11
CA LYS A 61 -10.78 21.95 12.34
C LYS A 61 -11.83 22.97 12.84
N LYS A 62 -11.69 23.54 14.04
CA LYS A 62 -11.89 24.99 14.31
C LYS A 62 -11.42 25.37 15.74
N ALA A 63 -10.40 26.21 15.79
CA ALA A 63 -10.09 27.28 16.75
C ALA A 63 -10.18 27.05 18.28
N SER A 64 -9.03 27.29 18.92
CA SER A 64 -8.85 28.10 20.15
C SER A 64 -9.13 27.51 21.55
N THR A 65 -8.07 27.68 22.37
CA THR A 65 -8.02 27.90 23.83
C THR A 65 -8.22 26.74 24.81
N SER A 66 -7.11 26.46 25.50
CA SER A 66 -6.92 26.21 26.94
C SER A 66 -7.30 24.87 27.59
N LYS A 67 -6.32 24.44 28.43
CA LYS A 67 -6.41 23.62 29.66
C LYS A 67 -6.09 22.10 29.55
N VAL A 68 -4.82 21.78 29.83
CA VAL A 68 -4.27 20.93 30.94
C VAL A 68 -5.27 19.90 31.49
N SER A 69 -4.98 18.60 31.67
CA SER A 69 -3.89 17.96 32.45
C SER A 69 -4.01 16.43 32.38
N ASP A 70 -2.87 15.73 32.49
CA ASP A 70 -2.61 14.47 33.23
C ASP A 70 -3.49 13.23 32.93
N THR A 71 -2.99 12.02 32.69
CA THR A 71 -2.06 11.27 33.55
C THR A 71 -1.58 10.00 32.82
N LYS A 72 -0.31 9.73 33.02
CA LYS A 72 0.51 8.55 32.67
C LYS A 72 0.18 7.34 33.56
N LYS A 73 0.48 6.11 33.08
CA LYS A 73 0.73 4.81 33.80
C LYS A 73 -0.13 3.69 33.22
N ASP A 74 0.29 2.44 33.05
CA ASP A 74 1.52 1.65 33.24
C ASP A 74 1.27 0.35 32.41
N LEU A 75 2.23 -0.23 31.67
CA LEU A 75 3.05 -1.41 32.05
C LEU A 75 2.15 -2.66 32.37
N LYS A 76 2.30 -3.90 31.87
CA LYS A 76 3.38 -4.65 31.19
C LYS A 76 3.04 -6.17 31.24
N THR A 77 3.62 -6.99 30.34
CA THR A 77 4.05 -8.42 30.55
C THR A 77 2.95 -9.51 30.65
N THR A 78 3.02 -10.73 30.07
CA THR A 78 4.05 -11.50 29.33
C THR A 78 3.46 -12.83 28.79
N SER A 79 4.14 -13.41 27.78
CA SER A 79 4.36 -14.85 27.48
C SER A 79 3.15 -15.74 27.13
N SER A 80 3.13 -16.62 26.12
CA SER A 80 4.15 -17.49 25.49
C SER A 80 3.59 -17.97 24.11
N LYS A 81 4.31 -17.88 22.98
CA LYS A 81 5.33 -18.79 22.38
C LYS A 81 4.79 -19.76 21.29
N LEU A 82 5.09 -19.39 20.02
CA LEU A 82 5.51 -20.20 18.84
C LEU A 82 4.43 -21.05 18.09
N ASP A 83 4.32 -21.11 16.74
CA ASP A 83 5.35 -21.23 15.68
C ASP A 83 4.98 -20.66 14.27
N SER A 84 6.00 -20.08 13.59
CA SER A 84 6.32 -19.99 12.13
C SER A 84 5.48 -19.11 11.15
N LYS A 85 5.74 -17.79 11.01
CA LYS A 85 6.74 -17.03 10.17
C LYS A 85 6.60 -17.15 8.63
N LYS A 86 6.44 -16.06 7.87
CA LYS A 86 7.48 -15.03 7.62
C LYS A 86 6.93 -13.60 7.42
N ASP A 87 6.94 -12.84 8.52
CA ASP A 87 7.02 -11.38 8.55
C ASP A 87 8.32 -10.88 7.91
N VAL A 88 8.36 -9.64 7.38
CA VAL A 88 9.21 -8.55 7.90
C VAL A 88 8.61 -7.19 7.50
N ALA A 89 7.86 -6.58 8.41
CA ALA A 89 7.78 -5.12 8.52
C ALA A 89 8.60 -4.73 9.75
N LYS A 90 9.87 -4.35 9.56
CA LYS A 90 10.71 -3.79 10.63
C LYS A 90 11.52 -2.61 10.09
N LYS A 91 10.98 -1.43 10.39
CA LYS A 91 11.62 -0.13 10.29
C LYS A 91 12.68 -0.05 11.39
N SER A 92 13.92 -0.43 11.06
CA SER A 92 15.10 -0.10 11.86
C SER A 92 16.02 0.77 11.01
N LYS A 93 16.03 2.08 11.32
CA LYS A 93 17.03 3.03 10.84
C LYS A 93 18.36 2.71 11.51
N THR A 94 19.10 1.75 10.96
CA THR A 94 20.54 1.66 11.14
C THR A 94 21.16 2.32 9.93
N ALA A 95 22.12 3.23 10.13
CA ALA A 95 22.88 3.87 9.07
C ALA A 95 23.77 2.85 8.37
N VAL A 96 23.17 1.98 7.57
CA VAL A 96 23.88 1.02 6.74
C VAL A 96 24.40 1.79 5.54
N LYS A 97 25.74 1.85 5.43
CA LYS A 97 26.44 2.42 4.29
C LYS A 97 25.88 1.77 3.01
N LYS A 98 25.17 2.57 2.20
CA LYS A 98 24.50 2.11 0.98
C LYS A 98 25.55 1.56 0.01
N GLN A 99 25.64 0.23 -0.12
CA GLN A 99 26.54 -0.40 -1.08
C GLN A 99 25.92 -0.27 -2.48
N LEU A 100 26.45 0.67 -3.27
CA LEU A 100 26.07 0.83 -4.67
C LEU A 100 26.61 -0.37 -5.45
N LYS A 101 25.72 -1.10 -6.11
CA LYS A 101 26.04 -2.28 -6.92
C LYS A 101 25.29 -2.21 -8.24
N ALA A 102 25.85 -2.85 -9.27
CA ALA A 102 25.14 -2.98 -10.54
C ALA A 102 23.89 -3.83 -10.36
N VAL A 103 22.74 -3.34 -10.82
CA VAL A 103 21.43 -3.97 -10.64
C VAL A 103 20.68 -4.00 -11.97
N ASN A 104 19.96 -5.10 -12.24
CA ASN A 104 19.13 -5.21 -13.43
C ASN A 104 17.78 -4.50 -13.22
N VAL A 105 17.49 -3.46 -14.01
CA VAL A 105 16.26 -2.67 -13.88
C VAL A 105 14.98 -3.38 -14.34
N ASN A 106 15.12 -4.38 -15.21
CA ASN A 106 14.00 -5.14 -15.75
C ASN A 106 13.52 -6.24 -14.80
N THR A 107 14.37 -6.70 -13.87
CA THR A 107 14.04 -7.80 -12.94
C THR A 107 13.99 -7.38 -11.48
N ALA A 108 14.83 -6.44 -11.04
CA ALA A 108 14.94 -6.09 -9.63
C ALA A 108 13.63 -5.55 -9.03
N SER A 109 13.48 -5.75 -7.73
CA SER A 109 12.38 -5.19 -6.94
C SER A 109 12.58 -3.70 -6.66
N ALA A 110 11.51 -3.00 -6.28
CA ALA A 110 11.59 -1.58 -5.93
C ALA A 110 12.55 -1.32 -4.74
N SER A 111 12.61 -2.23 -3.77
CA SER A 111 13.52 -2.07 -2.63
C SER A 111 14.99 -2.21 -3.06
N GLU A 112 15.30 -3.17 -3.92
CA GLU A 112 16.66 -3.38 -4.45
C GLU A 112 17.13 -2.22 -5.31
N LEU A 113 16.26 -1.67 -6.16
CA LEU A 113 16.57 -0.48 -6.95
C LEU A 113 16.86 0.73 -6.06
N ALA A 114 16.04 0.93 -5.02
CA ALA A 114 16.25 2.00 -4.04
C ALA A 114 17.51 1.80 -3.20
N ALA A 115 17.95 0.57 -2.95
CA ALA A 115 19.18 0.26 -2.21
C ALA A 115 20.44 0.34 -3.08
N SER A 116 20.35 -0.01 -4.35
CA SER A 116 21.54 -0.17 -5.22
C SER A 116 21.85 1.09 -6.03
N LEU A 117 20.84 1.90 -6.39
CA LEU A 117 21.02 3.04 -7.27
C LEU A 117 21.19 4.36 -6.49
N PRO A 118 22.16 5.20 -6.84
CA PRO A 118 22.32 6.53 -6.23
C PRO A 118 21.16 7.44 -6.63
N GLY A 119 20.67 8.26 -5.69
CA GLY A 119 19.59 9.24 -5.96
C GLY A 119 18.19 8.65 -6.20
N ILE A 120 18.05 7.32 -6.11
CA ILE A 120 16.78 6.60 -6.16
C ILE A 120 16.33 6.26 -4.73
N GLY A 121 15.14 6.74 -4.39
CA GLY A 121 14.40 6.35 -3.19
C GLY A 121 13.18 5.49 -3.55
N GLU A 122 12.41 5.08 -2.54
CA GLU A 122 11.26 4.17 -2.70
C GLU A 122 10.25 4.65 -3.74
N ALA A 123 9.94 5.96 -3.78
CA ALA A 123 8.97 6.53 -4.72
C ALA A 123 9.42 6.36 -6.19
N LYS A 124 10.66 6.72 -6.49
CA LYS A 124 11.23 6.59 -7.85
C LYS A 124 11.39 5.12 -8.24
N ALA A 125 11.80 4.27 -7.29
CA ALA A 125 11.94 2.84 -7.55
C ALA A 125 10.60 2.18 -7.87
N LYS A 126 9.52 2.56 -7.17
CA LYS A 126 8.15 2.14 -7.53
C LYS A 126 7.76 2.62 -8.92
N ALA A 127 8.05 3.88 -9.26
CA ALA A 127 7.76 4.42 -10.59
C ALA A 127 8.45 3.62 -11.71
N ILE A 128 9.70 3.17 -11.50
CA ILE A 128 10.41 2.30 -12.47
C ILE A 128 9.68 0.96 -12.65
N VAL A 129 9.29 0.32 -11.54
CA VAL A 129 8.57 -0.96 -11.57
C VAL A 129 7.20 -0.81 -12.23
N ASP A 130 6.49 0.28 -11.96
CA ASP A 130 5.18 0.56 -12.54
C ASP A 130 5.29 0.91 -14.03
N TYR A 131 6.34 1.64 -14.42
CA TYR A 131 6.61 1.94 -15.82
C TYR A 131 6.88 0.66 -16.61
N ARG A 132 7.71 -0.26 -16.11
CA ARG A 132 8.01 -1.50 -16.87
C ARG A 132 6.81 -2.44 -16.99
N LYS A 133 5.89 -2.40 -16.01
CA LYS A 133 4.63 -3.16 -16.08
C LYS A 133 3.71 -2.64 -17.17
N LYS A 134 3.71 -1.33 -17.43
CA LYS A 134 2.82 -0.67 -18.40
C LYS A 134 3.42 -0.60 -19.80
N ASN A 135 4.71 -0.28 -19.90
CA ASN A 135 5.40 0.00 -21.17
C ASN A 135 6.34 -1.12 -21.61
N GLY A 136 6.54 -2.14 -20.78
CA GLY A 136 7.47 -3.23 -21.03
C GLY A 136 8.90 -2.95 -20.55
N LYS A 137 9.84 -3.80 -20.99
CA LYS A 137 11.24 -3.76 -20.54
C LYS A 137 11.97 -2.51 -21.05
N PHE A 138 12.86 -1.96 -20.23
CA PHE A 138 13.81 -0.92 -20.62
C PHE A 138 14.90 -1.52 -21.50
N LYS A 139 15.21 -0.86 -22.62
CA LYS A 139 16.29 -1.26 -23.53
C LYS A 139 17.54 -0.45 -23.29
N THR A 140 17.37 0.81 -22.93
CA THR A 140 18.47 1.77 -22.78
C THR A 140 18.34 2.58 -21.49
N SER A 141 19.44 3.21 -21.06
CA SER A 141 19.40 4.14 -19.93
C SER A 141 18.54 5.37 -20.20
N LYS A 142 18.39 5.79 -21.47
CA LYS A 142 17.52 6.90 -21.87
C LYS A 142 16.04 6.59 -21.63
N ASP A 143 15.63 5.32 -21.73
CA ASP A 143 14.24 4.92 -21.45
C ASP A 143 13.85 5.15 -19.98
N LEU A 144 14.81 5.17 -19.06
CA LEU A 144 14.52 5.48 -17.65
C LEU A 144 14.12 6.95 -17.44
N GLU A 145 14.47 7.86 -18.37
CA GLU A 145 14.05 9.26 -18.30
C GLU A 145 12.56 9.44 -18.59
N LYS A 146 11.92 8.44 -19.21
CA LYS A 146 10.46 8.42 -19.44
C LYS A 146 9.67 8.11 -18.16
N VAL A 147 10.35 7.72 -17.08
CA VAL A 147 9.74 7.43 -15.78
C VAL A 147 9.56 8.72 -15.01
N THR A 148 8.37 8.91 -14.43
CA THR A 148 8.05 10.11 -13.64
C THR A 148 9.02 10.28 -12.47
N GLY A 149 9.63 11.47 -12.38
CA GLY A 149 10.60 11.80 -11.33
C GLY A 149 12.03 11.31 -11.59
N LEU A 150 12.33 10.74 -12.76
CA LEU A 150 13.69 10.46 -13.24
C LEU A 150 14.09 11.45 -14.34
N GLY A 151 14.88 12.45 -13.96
CA GLY A 151 15.53 13.36 -14.92
C GLY A 151 16.93 12.88 -15.33
N GLU A 152 17.49 13.53 -16.36
CA GLU A 152 18.82 13.23 -16.91
C GLU A 152 19.92 13.20 -15.84
N LYS A 153 19.86 14.10 -14.86
CA LYS A 153 20.81 14.14 -13.73
C LYS A 153 20.78 12.88 -12.87
N SER A 154 19.57 12.37 -12.58
CA SER A 154 19.42 11.13 -11.82
C SER A 154 19.94 9.95 -12.63
N VAL A 155 19.52 9.84 -13.89
CA VAL A 155 19.94 8.76 -14.80
C VAL A 155 21.45 8.77 -14.98
N GLY A 156 22.05 9.93 -15.26
CA GLY A 156 23.50 10.10 -15.39
C GLY A 156 24.28 9.60 -14.19
N SER A 157 23.82 9.90 -12.98
CA SER A 157 24.49 9.46 -11.73
C SER A 157 24.47 7.94 -11.54
N MET A 158 23.45 7.26 -12.08
CA MET A 158 23.25 5.83 -11.91
C MET A 158 23.67 4.98 -13.12
N LYS A 159 23.98 5.57 -14.28
CA LYS A 159 24.36 4.89 -15.54
C LYS A 159 25.35 3.74 -15.33
N LYS A 160 26.38 3.96 -14.51
CA LYS A 160 27.42 2.96 -14.19
C LYS A 160 26.93 1.74 -13.41
N TYR A 161 25.74 1.79 -12.82
CA TYR A 161 25.14 0.73 -12.02
C TYR A 161 23.94 0.07 -12.71
N LEU A 162 23.59 0.48 -13.94
CA LEU A 162 22.44 -0.06 -14.65
C LEU A 162 22.81 -1.30 -15.46
N LYS A 163 22.01 -2.36 -15.33
CA LYS A 163 21.97 -3.50 -16.24
C LYS A 163 20.55 -3.64 -16.79
N PHE A 164 20.42 -4.11 -18.03
CA PHE A 164 19.14 -4.34 -18.71
C PHE A 164 18.91 -5.84 -18.89
#